data_AF-A0A9P7S2B9-F1
#
_entry.id   AF-A0A9P7S2B9-F1
#
_cell.length_a   1.000
_cell.length_b   1.000
_cell.length_c   1.000
_cell.angle_alpha   90.00
_cell.angle_beta   90.00
_cell.angle_gamma   90.00
#
_symmetry.space_group_name_H-M   'P 1'
#
loop_
_entity.id
_entity.type
_entity.pdbx_description
1 polymer ?
#
loop_
_entity_poly.entity_id
_entity_poly.type
_entity_poly.pdbx_seq_one_letter_code
_entity_poly.pdbx_strand_id
1 'polypeptide(L)'
;MVVGYAMAVGTKNTQVRYAACFLSITGACNAGPMLISWATGNAAPDTVRAVATAFIPGIGAFGSIIAVWTYLPIDAPDFHNGNSLNLATSSLACLFVLVLVVHLRRENWKRERGERDYRLVGKTAREIEELGHLHPEFRYQV
;
A
#
# COMPACT_ATOMS: atom_id res chain seq x y z
N MET A 1 -12.02 0.31 -4.86
CA MET A 1 -11.62 1.44 -5.73
C MET A 1 -11.43 1.02 -7.18
N VAL A 2 -10.55 0.07 -7.52
CA VAL A 2 -10.30 -0.34 -8.94
C VAL A 2 -11.58 -0.65 -9.71
N VAL A 3 -12.44 -1.54 -9.19
CA VAL A 3 -13.71 -1.90 -9.85
C VAL A 3 -14.65 -0.70 -10.01
N GLY A 4 -14.75 0.16 -8.98
CA GLY A 4 -15.59 1.36 -9.03
C GLY A 4 -15.11 2.35 -10.10
N TYR A 5 -13.82 2.65 -10.16
CA TYR A 5 -13.28 3.54 -11.20
C TYR A 5 -13.32 2.91 -12.60
N ALA A 6 -13.13 1.59 -12.73
CA ALA A 6 -13.28 0.89 -14.01
C ALA A 6 -14.71 1.00 -14.55
N MET A 7 -15.71 0.84 -13.68
CA MET A 7 -17.11 1.05 -14.04
C MET A 7 -17.39 2.51 -14.42
N ALA A 8 -16.86 3.48 -13.66
CA ALA A 8 -17.05 4.91 -13.93
C ALA A 8 -16.41 5.37 -15.26
N VAL A 9 -15.29 4.77 -15.66
CA VAL A 9 -14.58 5.07 -16.92
C VAL A 9 -15.24 4.35 -18.11
N GLY A 10 -15.72 3.11 -17.91
CA GLY A 10 -16.24 2.26 -18.97
C GLY A 10 -17.69 2.51 -19.38
N THR A 11 -18.45 3.33 -18.64
CA THR A 11 -19.87 3.59 -18.94
C THR A 11 -20.27 5.04 -18.75
N LYS A 12 -21.26 5.46 -19.54
CA LYS A 12 -21.96 6.75 -19.38
C LYS A 12 -23.32 6.61 -18.70
N ASN A 13 -23.74 5.39 -18.35
CA ASN A 13 -25.02 5.16 -17.69
C ASN A 13 -24.99 5.67 -16.24
N THR A 14 -25.88 6.62 -15.92
CA THR A 14 -25.97 7.27 -14.61
C THR A 14 -26.20 6.28 -13.47
N GLN A 15 -27.00 5.22 -13.66
CA GLN A 15 -27.25 4.21 -12.62
C GLN A 15 -25.99 3.43 -12.28
N VAL A 16 -25.20 3.08 -13.30
CA VAL A 16 -23.94 2.35 -13.12
C VAL A 16 -22.88 3.25 -12.48
N ARG A 17 -22.81 4.53 -12.86
CA ARG A 17 -21.92 5.51 -12.23
C ARG A 17 -22.29 5.75 -10.76
N TYR A 18 -23.58 5.74 -10.42
CA TYR A 18 -24.02 5.84 -9.04
C TYR A 18 -23.54 4.64 -8.21
N ALA A 19 -23.73 3.41 -8.70
CA ALA A 19 -23.21 2.21 -8.04
C ALA A 19 -21.67 2.22 -7.94
N ALA A 20 -20.98 2.71 -8.97
CA ALA A 20 -19.54 2.87 -8.98
C ALA A 20 -19.03 3.78 -7.85
N CYS A 21 -19.74 4.86 -7.53
CA CYS A 21 -19.39 5.75 -6.41
C CYS A 21 -19.36 5.01 -5.07
N PHE A 22 -20.36 4.16 -4.78
CA PHE A 22 -20.37 3.38 -3.54
C PHE A 22 -19.17 2.43 -3.46
N LEU A 23 -18.91 1.68 -4.54
CA LEU A 23 -17.77 0.75 -4.59
C LEU A 23 -16.41 1.46 -4.47
N SER A 24 -16.30 2.67 -5.01
CA SER A 24 -15.12 3.51 -4.86
C SER A 24 -14.94 3.97 -3.42
N ILE A 25 -15.98 4.52 -2.78
CA ILE A 25 -15.93 5.03 -1.40
C ILE A 25 -15.64 3.92 -0.40
N THR A 26 -16.34 2.79 -0.50
CA THR A 26 -16.11 1.64 0.40
C THR A 26 -14.66 1.16 0.30
N GLY A 27 -14.07 1.13 -0.89
CA GLY A 27 -12.65 0.78 -1.03
C GLY A 27 -11.72 1.83 -0.41
N ALA A 28 -12.01 3.12 -0.59
CA ALA A 28 -11.16 4.20 -0.12
C ALA A 28 -11.09 4.26 1.41
N CYS A 29 -12.22 4.14 2.09
CA CYS A 29 -12.29 4.23 3.56
C CYS A 29 -11.53 3.10 4.26
N ASN A 30 -11.51 1.90 3.67
CA ASN A 30 -10.86 0.73 4.27
C ASN A 30 -9.36 0.65 3.96
N ALA A 31 -8.93 1.10 2.78
CA ALA A 31 -7.54 0.90 2.33
C ALA A 31 -6.52 1.63 3.22
N GLY A 32 -6.81 2.86 3.65
CA GLY A 32 -5.88 3.67 4.44
C GLY A 32 -5.46 3.03 5.77
N PRO A 33 -6.40 2.77 6.70
CA PRO A 33 -6.10 2.15 7.99
C PRO A 33 -5.45 0.76 7.86
N MET A 34 -5.90 -0.03 6.87
CA MET A 34 -5.37 -1.37 6.64
C MET A 34 -3.90 -1.35 6.23
N LEU A 35 -3.50 -0.44 5.34
CA LEU A 35 -2.10 -0.29 4.91
C LEU A 35 -1.20 0.15 6.07
N ILE A 36 -1.66 1.09 6.89
CA ILE A 36 -0.89 1.55 8.06
C ILE A 36 -0.73 0.40 9.06
N SER A 37 -1.82 -0.30 9.39
CA SER A 37 -1.77 -1.44 10.32
C SER A 37 -0.80 -2.52 9.84
N TRP A 38 -0.89 -2.91 8.56
CA TRP A 38 0.01 -3.91 7.98
C TRP A 38 1.48 -3.47 7.95
N ALA A 39 1.74 -2.21 7.58
CA ALA A 39 3.10 -1.68 7.57
C ALA A 39 3.71 -1.62 8.97
N THR A 40 2.91 -1.21 9.98
CA THR A 40 3.38 -1.16 11.38
C THR A 40 3.65 -2.52 11.98
N GLY A 41 2.83 -3.53 11.66
CA GLY A 41 3.07 -4.91 12.10
C GLY A 41 4.34 -5.52 11.51
N ASN A 42 4.77 -5.03 10.34
CA ASN A 42 5.99 -5.47 9.66
C ASN A 42 7.22 -4.61 9.95
N ALA A 43 7.08 -3.53 10.72
CA ALA A 43 8.16 -2.59 11.05
C ALA A 43 8.67 -2.81 12.47
N ALA A 44 9.91 -3.29 12.58
CA ALA A 44 10.67 -3.40 13.83
C ALA A 44 12.11 -2.93 13.58
N PRO A 45 12.76 -2.18 14.50
CA PRO A 45 12.33 -1.77 15.84
C PRO A 45 11.35 -0.59 15.86
N ASP A 46 10.93 -0.15 17.05
CA ASP A 46 9.91 0.89 17.29
C ASP A 46 10.18 2.22 16.56
N THR A 47 11.45 2.58 16.38
CA THR A 47 11.86 3.76 15.62
C THR A 47 11.44 3.65 14.15
N VAL A 48 11.65 2.50 13.51
CA VAL A 48 11.23 2.24 12.13
C VAL A 48 9.71 2.23 12.03
N ARG A 49 9.03 1.67 13.05
CA ARG A 49 7.56 1.68 13.11
C ARG A 49 7.00 3.10 13.18
N ALA A 50 7.58 3.98 14.00
CA ALA A 50 7.19 5.38 14.10
C ALA A 50 7.44 6.16 12.81
N VAL A 51 8.53 5.87 12.08
CA VAL A 51 8.76 6.47 10.77
C VAL A 51 7.72 5.98 9.76
N ALA A 52 7.40 4.69 9.75
CA ALA A 52 6.42 4.12 8.82
C ALA A 52 5.00 4.71 9.03
N THR A 53 4.56 4.89 10.29
CA THR A 53 3.25 5.49 10.59
C THR A 53 3.12 6.93 10.12
N ALA A 54 4.20 7.70 10.15
CA ALA A 54 4.20 9.09 9.70
C ALA A 54 4.40 9.20 8.17
N PHE A 55 5.25 8.35 7.61
CA PHE A 55 5.63 8.41 6.20
C PHE A 55 4.49 8.03 5.26
N ILE A 56 3.69 7.01 5.61
CA ILE A 56 2.58 6.54 4.77
C ILE A 56 1.53 7.63 4.53
N PRO A 57 0.96 8.30 5.57
CA PRO A 57 0.08 9.44 5.37
C PRO A 57 0.77 10.62 4.67
N GLY A 58 2.07 10.84 4.93
CA GLY A 58 2.85 11.88 4.28
C GLY A 58 2.89 11.73 2.76
N ILE A 59 3.08 10.51 2.25
CA ILE A 59 2.97 10.23 0.81
C ILE A 59 1.54 10.47 0.32
N GLY A 60 0.54 10.07 1.11
CA GLY A 60 -0.88 10.28 0.79
C GLY A 60 -1.23 11.75 0.51
N ALA A 61 -0.58 12.69 1.21
CA ALA A 61 -0.79 14.12 0.98
C ALA A 61 -0.41 14.59 -0.44
N PHE A 62 0.61 13.98 -1.07
CA PHE A 62 0.94 14.28 -2.47
C PHE A 62 -0.18 13.85 -3.42
N GLY A 63 -0.88 12.75 -3.12
CA GLY A 63 -2.05 12.32 -3.89
C GLY A 63 -3.16 13.38 -3.88
N SER A 64 -3.41 14.00 -2.73
CA SER A 64 -4.37 15.10 -2.61
C SER A 64 -3.99 16.31 -3.45
N ILE A 65 -2.69 16.65 -3.51
CA ILE A 65 -2.20 17.74 -4.36
C ILE A 65 -2.45 17.40 -5.83
N ILE A 66 -2.06 16.21 -6.29
CA ILE A 66 -2.23 15.79 -7.69
C ILE A 66 -3.72 15.81 -8.09
N ALA A 67 -4.62 15.41 -7.18
CA ALA A 67 -6.06 15.40 -7.45
C ALA A 67 -6.60 16.79 -7.86
N VAL A 68 -6.11 17.87 -7.25
CA VAL A 68 -6.52 19.26 -7.57
C VAL A 68 -6.23 19.61 -9.03
N TRP A 69 -5.13 19.11 -9.58
CA TRP A 69 -4.70 19.41 -10.95
C TRP A 69 -5.30 18.46 -11.99
N THR A 70 -5.90 17.35 -11.55
CA THR A 70 -6.44 16.32 -12.46
C THR A 70 -7.95 16.46 -12.68
N TYR A 71 -8.70 17.04 -11.74
CA TYR A 71 -10.13 17.30 -11.88
C TYR A 71 -10.40 18.73 -12.36
N LEU A 72 -10.14 18.98 -13.64
CA LEU A 72 -10.26 20.31 -14.22
C LEU A 72 -11.68 20.55 -14.78
N PRO A 73 -12.27 21.76 -14.68
CA PRO A 73 -13.62 22.04 -15.16
C PRO A 73 -13.84 21.77 -16.66
N ILE A 74 -12.76 21.83 -17.47
CA ILE A 74 -12.81 21.52 -18.91
C ILE A 74 -13.14 20.05 -19.20
N ASP A 75 -12.87 19.14 -18.25
CA ASP A 75 -13.15 17.71 -18.38
C ASP A 75 -14.57 17.35 -17.91
N ALA A 76 -15.37 18.33 -17.50
CA ALA A 76 -16.77 18.13 -17.15
C ALA A 76 -17.60 17.69 -18.38
N PRO A 77 -18.68 16.91 -18.21
CA PRO A 77 -19.25 16.39 -16.95
C PRO A 77 -18.69 15.03 -16.52
N ASP A 78 -17.89 14.38 -17.36
CA ASP A 78 -17.49 12.99 -17.16
C ASP A 78 -16.19 12.83 -16.35
N PHE A 79 -15.35 13.87 -16.32
CA PHE A 79 -14.04 13.90 -15.65
C PHE A 79 -13.22 12.65 -15.98
N HIS A 80 -13.21 12.27 -17.27
CA HIS A 80 -12.66 10.99 -17.71
C HIS A 80 -11.17 10.85 -17.36
N ASN A 81 -10.40 11.94 -17.50
CA ASN A 81 -8.98 11.98 -17.16
C ASN A 81 -8.72 11.76 -15.65
N GLY A 82 -9.50 12.41 -14.78
CA GLY A 82 -9.40 12.21 -13.33
C GLY A 82 -9.77 10.80 -12.89
N ASN A 83 -10.82 10.24 -13.48
CA ASN A 83 -11.28 8.89 -13.15
C ASN A 83 -10.34 7.80 -13.71
N SER A 84 -9.76 8.01 -14.89
CA SER A 84 -8.77 7.09 -15.46
C SER A 84 -7.44 7.12 -14.71
N LEU A 85 -7.00 8.29 -14.23
CA LEU A 85 -5.80 8.41 -13.40
C LEU A 85 -5.98 7.71 -12.04
N ASN A 86 -7.16 7.84 -11.43
CA ASN A 86 -7.50 7.10 -10.21
C ASN A 86 -7.54 5.59 -10.44
N LEU A 87 -8.09 5.15 -11.57
CA LEU A 87 -8.08 3.73 -11.97
C LEU A 87 -6.65 3.21 -12.13
N ALA A 88 -5.79 3.93 -12.85
CA ALA A 88 -4.41 3.56 -13.10
C ALA A 88 -3.62 3.47 -11.78
N THR A 89 -3.70 4.51 -10.95
CA THR A 89 -2.98 4.57 -9.67
C THR A 89 -3.47 3.50 -8.69
N SER A 90 -4.79 3.27 -8.60
CA SER A 90 -5.35 2.22 -7.75
C SER A 90 -4.92 0.82 -8.21
N SER A 91 -4.88 0.58 -9.53
CA SER A 91 -4.46 -0.70 -10.10
C SER A 91 -2.98 -0.95 -9.85
N LEU A 92 -2.15 0.09 -10.02
CA LEU A 92 -0.71 0.04 -9.73
C LEU A 92 -0.46 -0.23 -8.24
N ALA A 93 -1.23 0.39 -7.34
CA ALA A 93 -1.14 0.11 -5.91
C ALA A 93 -1.45 -1.36 -5.61
N CYS A 94 -2.49 -1.94 -6.22
CA CYS A 94 -2.77 -3.38 -6.09
C CYS A 94 -1.61 -4.25 -6.58
N LEU A 95 -0.97 -3.90 -7.70
CA LEU A 95 0.21 -4.60 -8.21
C LEU A 95 1.38 -4.52 -7.23
N PHE A 96 1.68 -3.34 -6.67
CA PHE A 96 2.74 -3.20 -5.67
C PHE A 96 2.47 -4.02 -4.41
N VAL A 97 1.23 -4.05 -3.92
CA VAL A 97 0.85 -4.90 -2.78
C VAL A 97 1.09 -6.37 -3.10
N LEU A 98 0.70 -6.86 -4.28
CA LEU A 98 0.94 -8.24 -4.69
C LEU A 98 2.43 -8.57 -4.77
N VAL A 99 3.23 -7.70 -5.37
CA VAL A 99 4.69 -7.87 -5.45
C VAL A 99 5.31 -7.90 -4.06
N LEU A 100 4.88 -7.01 -3.16
CA LEU A 100 5.37 -6.93 -1.79
C LEU A 100 4.98 -8.19 -1.01
N VAL A 101 3.73 -8.66 -1.11
CA VAL A 101 3.28 -9.94 -0.52
C VAL A 101 4.14 -11.11 -0.97
N VAL A 102 4.42 -11.22 -2.27
CA VAL A 102 5.30 -12.27 -2.82
C VAL A 102 6.72 -12.13 -2.27
N HIS A 103 7.23 -10.89 -2.17
CA HIS A 103 8.55 -10.63 -1.62
C HIS A 103 8.65 -11.03 -0.15
N LEU A 104 7.67 -10.64 0.69
CA LEU A 104 7.64 -10.98 2.11
C LEU A 104 7.53 -12.49 2.34
N ARG A 105 6.69 -13.19 1.55
CA ARG A 105 6.62 -14.67 1.58
C ARG A 105 7.94 -15.31 1.22
N ARG A 106 8.62 -14.81 0.17
CA ARG A 106 9.94 -15.31 -0.24
C ARG A 106 10.98 -15.06 0.85
N GLU A 107 10.98 -13.90 1.50
CA GLU A 107 11.94 -13.60 2.56
C GLU A 107 11.69 -14.46 3.81
N ASN A 108 10.44 -14.69 4.19
CA ASN A 108 10.08 -15.63 5.25
C ASN A 108 10.59 -17.05 4.94
N TRP A 109 10.39 -17.53 3.71
CA TRP A 109 10.84 -18.86 3.29
C TRP A 109 12.37 -19.01 3.30
N LYS A 110 13.10 -17.97 2.87
CA LYS A 110 14.57 -17.96 2.98
C LYS A 110 15.04 -18.02 4.43
N ARG A 111 14.35 -17.33 5.33
CA ARG A 111 14.63 -17.39 6.78
C ARG A 111 14.32 -18.75 7.38
N GLU A 112 13.27 -19.44 6.94
CA GLU A 112 12.97 -20.82 7.36
C GLU A 112 14.05 -21.83 6.94
N ARG A 113 14.72 -21.57 5.82
CA ARG A 113 15.82 -22.39 5.31
C ARG A 113 17.17 -22.11 5.97
N GLY A 114 17.22 -21.19 6.93
CA GLY A 114 18.47 -20.75 7.56
C GLY A 114 19.38 -19.92 6.65
N GLU A 115 18.91 -19.52 5.46
CA GLU A 115 19.72 -18.74 4.50
C GLU A 115 20.07 -17.34 5.03
N ARG A 116 19.48 -16.91 6.15
CA ARG A 116 19.73 -15.62 6.81
C ARG A 116 20.46 -15.75 8.15
N ASP A 117 20.84 -16.95 8.58
CA ASP A 117 21.48 -17.19 9.89
C ASP A 117 22.89 -16.60 9.95
N TYR A 118 23.52 -16.37 8.79
CA TYR A 118 24.78 -15.62 8.68
C TYR A 118 24.72 -14.25 9.35
N ARG A 119 23.53 -13.66 9.53
CA ARG A 119 23.34 -12.36 10.20
C ARG A 119 23.64 -12.40 11.70
N LEU A 120 23.68 -13.57 12.32
CA LEU A 120 23.98 -13.77 13.74
C LEU A 120 25.47 -14.00 14.02
N VAL A 121 26.24 -14.41 13.00
CA VAL A 121 27.64 -14.80 13.16
C VAL A 121 28.49 -13.59 13.54
N GLY A 122 29.21 -13.69 14.66
CA GLY A 122 30.15 -12.66 15.13
C GLY A 122 29.51 -11.45 15.80
N LYS A 123 28.19 -11.47 16.09
CA LYS A 123 27.49 -10.39 16.79
C LYS A 123 27.41 -10.65 18.29
N THR A 124 27.55 -9.57 19.06
CA THR A 124 27.26 -9.57 20.50
C THR A 124 25.75 -9.63 20.76
N ALA A 125 25.35 -10.03 21.98
CA ALA A 125 23.93 -10.13 22.34
C ALA A 125 23.15 -8.82 22.11
N ARG A 126 23.79 -7.67 22.35
CA ARG A 126 23.18 -6.34 22.13
C ARG A 126 23.00 -6.02 20.64
N GLU A 127 23.98 -6.38 19.81
CA GLU A 127 23.88 -6.20 18.35
C GLU A 127 22.86 -7.14 17.71
N ILE A 128 22.59 -8.29 18.32
CA ILE A 128 21.53 -9.21 17.89
C ILE A 128 20.15 -8.62 18.20
N GLU A 129 19.98 -8.03 19.39
CA GLU A 129 18.74 -7.36 19.79
C GLU A 129 18.42 -6.14 18.89
N GLU A 130 19.45 -5.40 18.48
CA GLU A 130 19.32 -4.24 17.58
C GLU A 130 18.96 -4.61 16.12
N LEU A 131 19.03 -5.88 15.71
CA LEU A 131 18.70 -6.30 14.33
C LEU A 131 17.23 -6.05 13.96
N GLY A 132 16.31 -6.02 14.92
CA GLY A 132 14.89 -5.78 14.69
C GLY A 132 14.30 -6.66 13.57
N HIS A 133 13.75 -6.03 12.51
CA HIS A 133 13.17 -6.75 11.36
C HIS A 133 14.20 -7.57 10.55
N LEU A 134 15.51 -7.35 10.72
CA LEU A 134 16.56 -8.11 10.06
C LEU A 134 16.88 -9.43 10.77
N HIS A 135 16.38 -9.62 12.00
CA HIS A 135 16.61 -10.82 12.78
C HIS A 135 16.10 -12.06 12.02
N PRO A 136 16.87 -13.18 11.96
CA PRO A 136 16.47 -14.37 11.20
C PRO A 136 15.16 -15.01 11.67
N GLU A 137 14.85 -14.88 12.96
CA GLU A 137 13.58 -15.36 13.53
C GLU A 137 12.41 -14.40 13.27
N PHE A 138 12.66 -13.17 12.83
CA PHE A 138 11.57 -12.25 12.51
C PHE A 138 10.74 -12.79 11.34
N ARG A 139 9.43 -12.82 11.51
CA ARG A 139 8.47 -13.27 10.49
C ARG A 139 7.60 -12.10 10.07
N TYR A 140 7.65 -11.78 8.78
CA TYR A 140 6.77 -10.77 8.20
C TYR A 140 5.34 -11.30 8.19
N GLN A 141 4.39 -10.45 8.57
CA GLN A 141 2.96 -10.71 8.49
C GLN A 141 2.50 -10.46 7.06
N VAL A 142 1.82 -11.44 6.47
CA VAL A 142 1.31 -11.43 5.09
C VAL A 142 -0.19 -11.58 5.08
#